data_AF-A0A5R9Q8C3-F1
#
_entry.id   AF-A0A5R9Q8C3-F1
#
_cell.length_a   1.000
_cell.length_b   1.000
_cell.length_c   1.000
_cell.angle_alpha   90.00
_cell.angle_beta   90.00
_cell.angle_gamma   90.00
#
_symmetry.space_group_name_H-M   'P 1'
#
loop_
_entity.id
_entity.type
_entity.pdbx_description
1 polymer ?
#
loop_
_entity_poly.entity_id
_entity_poly.type
_entity_poly.pdbx_seq_one_letter_code
_entity_poly.pdbx_strand_id
1 'polypeptide(L)'
;MNTFFDIEKLDIVIALLLIIIATSFFKFIFNVIYRNLSGTSQAQTINILIDKGYYDVGLRKCEMFISKRPCDANLLWLRATLYFKLDHKDKAMSEFQNLIKTEPLWKEDAQKYIDVLNDELQR
;
A
#
# COMPACT_ATOMS: atom_id res chain seq x y z
N MET A 1 -52.19 5.92 33.78
CA MET A 1 -52.27 6.36 32.37
C MET A 1 -50.93 7.01 32.06
N ASN A 2 -50.05 6.30 31.35
CA ASN A 2 -48.77 6.76 30.74
C ASN A 2 -47.84 5.59 30.32
N THR A 3 -48.20 4.34 30.60
CA THR A 3 -47.39 3.15 30.25
C THR A 3 -47.12 3.02 28.74
N PHE A 4 -48.04 3.46 27.89
CA PHE A 4 -47.86 3.45 26.43
C PHE A 4 -46.77 4.43 25.96
N PHE A 5 -46.70 5.62 26.57
CA PHE A 5 -45.73 6.66 26.21
C PHE A 5 -44.31 6.35 26.71
N ASP A 6 -44.18 5.58 27.80
CA ASP A 6 -42.89 5.13 28.31
C ASP A 6 -42.27 3.99 27.47
N ILE A 7 -43.11 3.15 26.85
CA ILE A 7 -42.66 2.07 25.95
C ILE A 7 -42.09 2.66 24.65
N GLU A 8 -42.74 3.66 24.04
CA GLU A 8 -42.23 4.32 22.83
C GLU A 8 -40.86 4.99 23.05
N LYS A 9 -40.63 5.60 24.21
CA LYS A 9 -39.33 6.19 24.56
C LYS A 9 -38.25 5.13 24.76
N LEU A 10 -38.61 4.00 25.38
CA LEU A 10 -37.70 2.87 25.57
C LEU A 10 -37.24 2.30 24.21
N ASP A 11 -38.16 2.16 23.26
CA ASP A 11 -37.85 1.68 21.91
C ASP A 11 -36.91 2.64 21.17
N ILE A 12 -37.11 3.95 21.29
CA ILE A 12 -36.21 4.97 20.71
C ILE A 12 -34.81 4.87 21.34
N VAL A 13 -34.71 4.69 22.66
CA VAL A 13 -33.42 4.55 23.35
C VAL A 13 -32.70 3.27 22.92
N ILE A 14 -33.41 2.15 22.78
CA ILE A 14 -32.87 0.88 22.29
C ILE A 14 -32.38 1.02 20.84
N ALA A 15 -33.15 1.67 19.97
CA ALA A 15 -32.76 1.92 18.59
C ALA A 15 -31.48 2.76 18.49
N LEU A 16 -31.34 3.80 19.31
CA LEU A 16 -30.13 4.63 19.36
C LEU A 16 -28.91 3.85 19.82
N LEU A 17 -29.05 2.98 20.83
CA LEU A 17 -27.96 2.13 21.30
C LEU A 17 -27.50 1.14 20.23
N LEU A 18 -28.43 0.55 19.48
CA LEU A 18 -28.10 -0.35 18.37
C LEU A 18 -27.34 0.37 17.26
N ILE A 19 -27.67 1.63 16.95
CA ILE A 19 -26.95 2.44 15.97
C ILE A 19 -25.51 2.74 16.44
N ILE A 20 -25.32 3.08 17.72
CA ILE A 20 -23.98 3.34 18.28
C ILE A 20 -23.12 2.07 18.26
N ILE A 21 -23.71 0.93 18.61
CA ILE A 21 -23.03 -0.37 18.55
C ILE A 21 -22.69 -0.70 17.09
N ALA A 22 -23.65 -0.57 16.17
CA ALA A 22 -23.46 -0.87 14.76
C ALA A 22 -22.38 0.02 14.11
N THR A 23 -22.35 1.32 14.39
CA THR A 23 -21.32 2.23 13.88
C THR A 23 -19.94 1.93 14.45
N SER A 24 -19.86 1.53 15.72
CA SER A 24 -18.61 1.11 16.37
C SER A 24 -18.10 -0.21 15.78
N PHE A 25 -19.01 -1.15 15.54
CA PHE A 25 -18.70 -2.44 14.93
C PHE A 25 -18.27 -2.29 13.47
N PHE A 26 -18.96 -1.43 12.72
CA PHE A 26 -18.58 -1.09 11.35
C PHE A 26 -17.19 -0.47 11.31
N LYS A 27 -16.87 0.48 12.20
CA LYS A 27 -15.52 1.03 12.35
C LYS A 27 -14.48 -0.02 12.71
N PHE A 28 -14.81 -1.00 13.55
CA PHE A 28 -13.90 -2.08 13.92
C PHE A 28 -13.61 -3.00 12.73
N ILE A 29 -14.65 -3.47 12.03
CA ILE A 29 -14.52 -4.29 10.82
C ILE A 29 -13.73 -3.53 9.75
N PHE A 30 -14.10 -2.26 9.52
CA PHE A 30 -13.39 -1.37 8.61
C PHE A 30 -11.92 -1.23 9.03
N ASN A 31 -11.61 -0.94 10.29
CA ASN A 31 -10.22 -0.83 10.75
C ASN A 31 -9.42 -2.13 10.54
N VAL A 32 -10.01 -3.30 10.80
CA VAL A 32 -9.36 -4.60 10.55
C VAL A 32 -9.11 -4.83 9.06
N ILE A 33 -10.11 -4.57 8.21
CA ILE A 33 -9.99 -4.69 6.75
C ILE A 33 -8.97 -3.70 6.20
N TYR A 34 -9.02 -2.44 6.64
CA TYR A 34 -8.12 -1.36 6.19
C TYR A 34 -6.69 -1.57 6.67
N ARG A 35 -6.46 -2.09 7.88
CA ARG A 35 -5.11 -2.49 8.33
C ARG A 35 -4.54 -3.60 7.47
N ASN A 36 -5.35 -4.59 7.10
CA ASN A 36 -4.89 -5.71 6.29
C ASN A 36 -4.67 -5.32 4.81
N LEU A 37 -5.44 -4.34 4.30
CA LEU A 37 -5.24 -3.73 2.99
C LEU A 37 -4.08 -2.73 2.96
N SER A 38 -3.73 -2.09 4.08
CA SER A 38 -2.65 -1.12 4.12
C SER A 38 -1.32 -1.79 3.74
N GLY A 39 -0.82 -1.51 2.53
CA GLY A 39 0.46 -2.00 2.02
C GLY A 39 1.70 -1.52 2.74
N THR A 40 1.49 -0.66 3.72
CA THR A 40 2.51 0.00 4.51
C THR A 40 3.43 -1.01 5.21
N SER A 41 2.89 -2.09 5.79
CA SER A 41 3.71 -3.12 6.45
C SER A 41 4.62 -3.89 5.48
N GLN A 42 4.13 -4.14 4.26
CA GLN A 42 4.89 -4.86 3.23
C GLN A 42 6.01 -4.00 2.65
N ALA A 43 5.69 -2.75 2.32
CA ALA A 43 6.67 -1.76 1.87
C ALA A 43 7.76 -1.51 2.92
N GLN A 44 7.37 -1.37 4.20
CA GLN A 44 8.33 -1.24 5.32
C GLN A 44 9.26 -2.45 5.42
N THR A 45 8.74 -3.67 5.28
CA THR A 45 9.54 -4.89 5.31
C THR A 45 10.59 -4.89 4.19
N ILE A 46 10.23 -4.46 2.98
CA ILE A 46 11.17 -4.37 1.86
C ILE A 46 12.20 -3.27 2.10
N ASN A 47 11.77 -2.09 2.57
CA ASN A 47 12.69 -1.00 2.89
C ASN A 47 13.75 -1.43 3.91
N ILE A 48 13.35 -2.13 4.98
CA ILE A 48 14.30 -2.68 5.96
C ILE A 48 15.32 -3.63 5.30
N LEU A 49 14.92 -4.39 4.27
CA LEU A 49 15.83 -5.27 3.54
C LEU A 49 16.78 -4.47 2.63
N ILE A 50 16.28 -3.42 1.97
CA ILE A 50 17.08 -2.49 1.18
C ILE A 50 18.11 -1.79 2.07
N ASP A 51 17.70 -1.26 3.22
CA ASP A 51 18.57 -0.57 4.18
C ASP A 51 19.67 -1.48 4.73
N LYS A 52 19.38 -2.79 4.84
CA LYS A 52 20.35 -3.81 5.24
C LYS A 52 21.22 -4.33 4.09
N GLY A 53 20.99 -3.88 2.86
CA GLY A 53 21.68 -4.36 1.65
C GLY A 53 21.28 -5.75 1.18
N TYR A 54 20.21 -6.33 1.73
CA TYR A 54 19.71 -7.66 1.36
C TYR A 54 18.81 -7.60 0.13
N TYR A 55 19.35 -7.13 -0.99
CA TYR A 55 18.56 -6.83 -2.20
C TYR A 55 17.93 -8.06 -2.84
N ASP A 56 18.63 -9.19 -2.96
CA ASP A 56 18.06 -10.43 -3.51
C ASP A 56 16.88 -10.95 -2.69
N VAL A 57 17.00 -10.87 -1.35
CA VAL A 57 15.92 -11.25 -0.43
C VAL A 57 14.76 -10.27 -0.56
N GLY A 58 15.08 -8.98 -0.64
CA GLY A 58 14.12 -7.91 -0.89
C GLY A 58 13.30 -8.15 -2.16
N LEU A 59 13.97 -8.50 -3.26
CA LEU A 59 13.32 -8.74 -4.55
C LEU A 59 12.36 -9.92 -4.49
N ARG A 60 12.77 -11.07 -3.95
CA ARG A 60 11.88 -12.24 -3.79
C ARG A 60 10.65 -11.91 -2.93
N LYS A 61 10.84 -11.16 -1.84
CA LYS A 61 9.74 -10.73 -0.98
C LYS A 61 8.81 -9.75 -1.68
N CYS A 62 9.37 -8.83 -2.45
CA CYS A 62 8.63 -7.86 -3.24
C CYS A 62 7.76 -8.55 -4.29
N GLU A 63 8.30 -9.52 -5.03
CA GLU A 63 7.54 -10.31 -6.01
C GLU A 63 6.38 -11.08 -5.35
N MET A 64 6.61 -11.67 -4.16
CA MET A 64 5.55 -12.34 -3.39
C MET A 64 4.44 -11.37 -2.95
N PHE A 65 4.76 -10.10 -2.67
CA PHE A 65 3.74 -9.10 -2.32
C PHE A 65 3.01 -8.58 -3.56
N ILE A 66 3.73 -8.34 -4.66
CA ILE A 66 3.15 -7.90 -5.94
C ILE A 66 2.19 -8.96 -6.50
N SER A 67 2.47 -10.26 -6.34
CA SER A 67 1.56 -11.32 -6.80
C SER A 67 0.18 -11.25 -6.13
N LYS A 68 0.10 -10.69 -4.92
CA LYS A 68 -1.15 -10.45 -4.21
C LYS A 68 -1.76 -9.09 -4.55
N ARG A 69 -0.93 -8.13 -4.97
CA ARG A 69 -1.29 -6.73 -5.21
C ARG A 69 -0.53 -6.18 -6.41
N PRO A 70 -0.94 -6.57 -7.63
CA PRO A 70 -0.17 -6.27 -8.84
C PRO A 70 -0.12 -4.78 -9.19
N CYS A 71 -1.08 -3.99 -8.69
CA CYS A 71 -1.19 -2.56 -8.98
C CYS A 71 -0.78 -1.67 -7.78
N ASP A 72 -0.09 -2.19 -6.78
CA ASP A 72 0.38 -1.38 -5.65
C ASP A 72 1.63 -0.57 -6.08
N ALA A 73 1.44 0.72 -6.35
CA ALA A 73 2.47 1.62 -6.81
C ALA A 73 3.73 1.64 -5.92
N ASN A 74 3.56 1.50 -4.59
CA ASN A 74 4.71 1.44 -3.68
C ASN A 74 5.53 0.18 -3.90
N LEU A 75 4.88 -0.98 -4.10
CA LEU A 75 5.58 -2.24 -4.35
C LEU A 75 6.26 -2.24 -5.72
N LEU A 76 5.63 -1.65 -6.74
CA LEU A 76 6.22 -1.47 -8.07
C LEU A 76 7.47 -0.57 -8.01
N TRP A 77 7.39 0.56 -7.28
CA TRP A 77 8.52 1.43 -7.01
C TRP A 77 9.68 0.69 -6.33
N LEU A 78 9.38 -0.08 -5.29
CA LEU A 78 10.38 -0.84 -4.54
C LEU A 78 11.04 -1.92 -5.39
N ARG A 79 10.28 -2.60 -6.26
CA ARG A 79 10.83 -3.57 -7.22
C ARG A 79 11.78 -2.89 -8.21
N ALA A 80 11.38 -1.76 -8.79
CA ALA A 80 12.22 -0.99 -9.70
C ALA A 80 13.54 -0.57 -9.01
N THR A 81 13.44 -0.08 -7.78
CA THR A 81 14.60 0.28 -6.94
C THR A 81 15.50 -0.93 -6.65
N LEU A 82 14.92 -2.09 -6.34
CA LEU A 82 15.67 -3.32 -6.11
C LEU A 82 16.39 -3.80 -7.37
N TYR A 83 15.76 -3.74 -8.54
CA TYR A 83 16.43 -4.02 -9.81
C TYR A 83 17.61 -3.07 -10.05
N PHE A 84 17.44 -1.78 -9.76
CA PHE A 84 18.51 -0.80 -9.86
C PHE A 84 19.68 -1.15 -8.91
N LYS A 85 19.40 -1.50 -7.65
CA LYS A 85 20.42 -1.88 -6.65
C LYS A 85 21.14 -3.19 -6.97
N LEU A 86 20.50 -4.08 -7.71
CA LEU A 86 21.06 -5.36 -8.18
C LEU A 86 21.73 -5.26 -9.56
N ASP A 87 21.91 -4.05 -10.10
CA ASP A 87 22.51 -3.80 -11.42
C ASP A 87 21.73 -4.40 -12.61
N HIS A 88 20.44 -4.72 -12.41
CA HIS A 88 19.53 -5.13 -13.48
C HIS A 88 18.96 -3.90 -14.21
N LYS A 89 19.83 -3.13 -14.86
CA LYS A 89 19.53 -1.82 -15.45
C LYS A 89 18.36 -1.83 -16.43
N ASP A 90 18.31 -2.81 -17.35
CA ASP A 90 17.23 -2.92 -18.33
C ASP A 90 15.85 -3.10 -17.68
N LYS A 91 15.80 -3.94 -16.64
CA LYS A 91 14.56 -4.19 -15.88
C LYS A 91 14.18 -2.97 -15.07
N ALA A 92 15.13 -2.34 -14.40
CA ALA A 92 14.91 -1.11 -13.64
C ALA A 92 14.35 0.00 -14.55
N MET A 93 14.98 0.23 -15.71
CA MET A 93 14.54 1.21 -16.71
C MET A 93 13.09 0.95 -17.15
N SER A 94 12.78 -0.29 -17.54
CA SER A 94 11.44 -0.66 -17.99
C SER A 94 10.38 -0.42 -16.90
N GLU A 95 10.67 -0.82 -15.66
CA GLU A 95 9.76 -0.66 -14.52
C GLU A 95 9.54 0.82 -14.17
N PHE A 96 10.60 1.63 -14.12
CA PHE A 96 10.45 3.06 -13.85
C PHE A 96 9.65 3.76 -14.96
N GLN A 97 9.93 3.47 -16.24
CA GLN A 97 9.16 4.04 -17.35
C GLN A 97 7.68 3.64 -17.30
N ASN A 98 7.38 2.40 -16.92
CA ASN A 98 6.00 1.95 -16.74
C ASN A 98 5.33 2.66 -15.56
N LEU A 99 6.03 2.80 -14.43
CA LEU A 99 5.53 3.46 -13.24
C LEU A 99 5.15 4.92 -13.50
N ILE A 100 5.95 5.66 -14.29
CA ILE A 100 5.63 7.05 -14.67
C ILE A 100 4.33 7.13 -15.47
N LYS A 101 4.07 6.15 -16.35
CA LYS A 101 2.86 6.12 -17.19
C LYS A 101 1.61 5.83 -16.37
N THR A 102 1.71 4.92 -15.40
CA THR A 102 0.55 4.50 -14.59
C THR A 102 0.32 5.38 -13.38
N GLU A 103 1.39 5.93 -12.79
CA GLU A 103 1.35 6.62 -11.50
C GLU A 103 2.14 7.94 -11.57
N PRO A 104 1.51 9.03 -12.05
CA PRO A 104 2.19 10.32 -12.26
C PRO A 104 2.82 10.92 -11.00
N LEU A 105 2.37 10.51 -9.81
CA LEU A 105 2.93 10.96 -8.53
C LEU A 105 4.40 10.55 -8.35
N TRP A 106 4.79 9.40 -8.91
CA TRP A 106 6.16 8.88 -8.85
C TRP A 106 7.06 9.44 -9.94
N LYS A 107 6.53 10.30 -10.83
CA LYS A 107 7.23 10.76 -12.03
C LYS A 107 8.57 11.40 -11.70
N GLU A 108 8.59 12.33 -10.76
CA GLU A 108 9.80 13.09 -10.43
C GLU A 108 10.89 12.18 -9.87
N ASP A 109 10.53 11.27 -8.94
CA ASP A 109 11.51 10.37 -8.34
C ASP A 109 11.97 9.29 -9.30
N ALA A 110 11.09 8.72 -10.12
CA ALA A 110 11.45 7.75 -11.14
C ALA A 110 12.34 8.37 -12.24
N GLN A 111 12.11 9.64 -12.59
CA GLN A 111 12.91 10.32 -13.60
C GLN A 111 14.39 10.42 -13.17
N LYS A 112 14.66 10.68 -11.89
CA LYS A 112 16.04 10.72 -11.35
C LYS A 112 16.80 9.42 -11.63
N TYR A 113 16.15 8.27 -11.44
CA TYR A 113 16.77 6.97 -11.72
C TYR A 113 16.92 6.71 -13.21
N ILE A 114 15.95 7.10 -14.03
CA ILE A 114 16.03 6.99 -15.49
C ILE A 114 17.20 7.81 -16.03
N ASP A 115 17.40 9.04 -15.55
CA ASP A 115 18.49 9.91 -15.97
C ASP A 115 19.85 9.29 -15.63
N VAL A 116 20.01 8.78 -14.39
CA VAL A 116 21.22 8.05 -13.97
C VAL A 116 21.49 6.84 -14.86
N LEU A 117 20.47 6.03 -15.15
CA LEU A 117 20.62 4.86 -16.00
C LEU A 117 20.99 5.22 -17.45
N ASN A 118 20.45 6.31 -17.99
CA ASN A 118 20.79 6.80 -19.33
C ASN A 118 22.24 7.29 -19.40
N ASP A 119 22.70 8.01 -18.37
CA ASP A 119 24.09 8.49 -18.30
C ASP A 119 25.09 7.32 -18.23
N GLU A 120 24.75 6.25 -17.52
CA GLU A 120 25.58 5.04 -17.43
C GLU A 120 25.64 4.26 -18.74
N LEU A 121 24.57 4.25 -19.54
CA LEU A 121 24.55 3.58 -20.84
C LEU A 121 25.37 4.31 -21.92
N GLN A 122 25.68 5.59 -21.71
CA GLN A 122 26.47 6.41 -22.63
C GLN A 122 27.98 6.42 -22.32
N ARG A 123 28.40 5.82 -21.21
CA ARG A 123 29.81 5.69 -20.81
C ARG A 123 30.41 4.38 -21.31
#